data_AF-A0A964DU68-F1
#
_entry.id   AF-A0A964DU68-F1
#
_cell.length_a   1.000
_cell.length_b   1.000
_cell.length_c   1.000
_cell.angle_alpha   90.00
_cell.angle_beta   90.00
_cell.angle_gamma   90.00
#
_symmetry.space_group_name_H-M   'P 1'
#
loop_
_entity.id
_entity.type
_entity.pdbx_description
1 polymer ?
#
loop_
_entity_poly.entity_id
_entity_poly.type
_entity_poly.pdbx_seq_one_letter_code
_entity_poly.pdbx_strand_id
1 'polypeptide(L)' 'MFFTLAVTASMMAAAPALADCTVKYKAKQDDPLQLRAGEAKLPDSACGSKDAAAAALAPMLAKEGWTLLAIVAILG' A
#
# COMPACT_ATOMS: atom_id res chain seq x y z
N MET A 1 25.77 -43.01 -28.04
CA MET A 1 25.42 -43.46 -26.68
C MET A 1 25.08 -42.22 -25.86
N PHE A 2 23.79 -41.91 -25.80
CA PHE A 2 23.06 -41.03 -24.85
C PHE A 2 23.81 -39.84 -24.20
N PHE A 3 23.73 -38.66 -24.83
CA PHE A 3 24.03 -37.38 -24.16
C PHE A 3 22.74 -36.92 -23.45
N THR A 4 22.63 -37.25 -22.16
CA THR A 4 21.44 -36.99 -21.33
C THR A 4 21.30 -35.48 -21.09
N LEU A 5 20.39 -34.84 -21.83
CA LEU A 5 20.02 -33.44 -21.66
C LEU A 5 19.10 -33.35 -20.42
N ALA A 6 19.69 -33.23 -19.23
CA ALA A 6 18.95 -32.97 -18.00
C ALA A 6 18.44 -31.52 -18.04
N VAL A 7 17.21 -31.33 -18.51
CA VAL A 7 16.48 -30.07 -18.39
C VAL A 7 16.05 -29.94 -16.94
N THR A 8 16.87 -29.29 -16.12
CA THR A 8 16.51 -28.86 -14.78
C THR A 8 15.50 -27.73 -14.92
N ALA A 9 14.22 -28.08 -14.86
CA ALA A 9 13.12 -27.12 -14.79
C ALA A 9 13.18 -26.42 -13.43
N SER A 10 13.86 -25.27 -13.37
CA SER A 10 13.78 -24.36 -12.24
C SER A 10 12.34 -23.86 -12.12
N MET A 11 11.58 -24.46 -11.21
CA MET A 11 10.28 -23.94 -10.79
C MET A 11 10.50 -22.54 -10.21
N MET A 12 10.19 -21.51 -11.02
CA MET A 12 10.01 -20.16 -10.52
C MET A 12 8.81 -20.22 -9.57
N ALA A 13 9.08 -20.24 -8.26
CA ALA A 13 8.05 -20.02 -7.26
C ALA A 13 7.53 -18.59 -7.44
N ALA A 14 6.39 -18.45 -8.12
CA ALA A 14 5.62 -17.21 -8.10
C ALA A 14 5.14 -17.01 -6.65
N ALA A 15 5.85 -16.19 -5.89
CA ALA A 15 5.37 -15.75 -4.59
C ALA A 15 3.99 -15.11 -4.80
N PRO A 16 2.99 -15.43 -3.96
CA PRO A 16 1.75 -14.69 -3.99
C PRO A 16 2.12 -13.25 -3.68
N ALA A 17 1.86 -12.34 -4.61
CA ALA A 17 1.85 -10.93 -4.30
C ALA A 17 0.80 -10.75 -3.21
N LEU A 18 1.25 -10.67 -1.95
CA LEU A 18 0.43 -10.14 -0.87
C LEU A 18 -0.02 -8.79 -1.41
N ALA A 19 -1.32 -8.65 -1.65
CA ALA A 19 -1.91 -7.44 -2.18
C ALA A 19 -1.83 -6.38 -1.08
N ASP A 20 -0.64 -5.83 -0.87
CA ASP A 20 -0.43 -4.64 -0.08
C ASP A 20 -1.15 -3.51 -0.82
N CYS A 21 -2.43 -3.34 -0.53
CA CYS A 21 -3.22 -2.39 -1.29
C CYS A 21 -2.78 -0.98 -0.88
N THR A 22 -2.40 -0.26 -1.93
CA THR A 22 -1.70 1.00 -1.85
C THR A 22 -2.74 2.09 -1.92
N VAL A 23 -2.87 2.87 -0.86
CA VAL A 23 -3.81 3.98 -0.82
C VAL A 23 -3.08 5.29 -1.05
N LYS A 24 -3.54 6.06 -2.02
CA LYS A 24 -3.09 7.44 -2.25
C LYS A 24 -3.97 8.39 -1.47
N TYR A 25 -3.37 9.30 -0.73
CA TYR A 25 -4.09 10.20 0.17
C TYR A 25 -3.53 11.62 0.12
N LYS A 26 -4.32 12.57 0.62
CA LYS A 26 -3.90 13.93 0.90
C LYS A 26 -3.99 14.18 2.38
N ALA A 27 -2.96 14.81 2.95
CA ALA A 27 -2.92 15.23 4.33
C ALA A 27 -2.51 16.69 4.43
N LYS A 28 -2.88 17.33 5.53
CA LYS A 28 -2.42 18.66 5.90
C LYS A 28 -1.74 18.65 7.25
N GLN A 29 -0.82 19.56 7.47
CA GLN A 29 -0.32 19.89 8.80
C GLN A 29 -0.72 21.34 9.05
N ASP A 30 -1.29 21.62 10.22
CA ASP A 30 -1.67 22.96 10.64
C ASP A 30 -0.50 23.56 11.44
N ASP A 31 -0.25 24.88 11.29
CA ASP A 31 0.76 25.66 12.02
C ASP A 31 2.23 25.17 11.93
N PRO A 32 2.95 25.40 10.81
CA PRO A 32 2.54 26.12 9.59
C PRO A 32 1.70 25.27 8.64
N LEU A 33 0.78 25.89 7.89
CA LEU A 33 -0.07 25.18 6.94
C LEU A 33 0.76 24.51 5.84
N GLN A 34 0.81 23.17 5.85
CA GLN A 34 1.47 22.37 4.81
C GLN A 34 0.49 21.37 4.22
N LEU A 35 0.58 21.14 2.92
CA LEU A 35 -0.19 20.13 2.20
C LEU A 35 0.75 19.08 1.63
N ARG A 36 0.42 17.81 1.84
CA ARG A 36 1.18 16.67 1.32
C ARG A 36 0.24 15.68 0.66
N ALA A 37 0.62 15.21 -0.52
CA ALA A 37 0.06 13.99 -1.10
C ALA A 37 1.04 12.85 -0.84
N GLY A 38 0.52 11.72 -0.37
CA GLY A 38 1.32 10.54 -0.07
C GLY A 38 0.64 9.28 -0.57
N GLU A 39 1.37 8.19 -0.50
CA GLU A 39 0.84 6.84 -0.66
C GLU A 39 1.32 5.97 0.48
N ALA A 40 0.43 5.10 0.96
CA ALA A 40 0.71 4.20 2.07
C ALA A 40 0.20 2.81 1.71
N LYS A 41 0.96 1.79 2.11
CA LYS A 41 0.52 0.40 2.02
C LYS A 41 -0.32 0.10 3.25
N LEU A 42 -1.54 -0.37 3.01
CA LEU A 42 -2.46 -0.82 4.03
C LEU A 42 -2.71 -2.32 3.87
N PRO A 43 -3.11 -3.01 4.96
CA PRO A 43 -3.57 -4.39 4.84
C PRO A 43 -4.84 -4.44 3.98
N ASP A 44 -5.05 -5.56 3.26
CA ASP A 44 -6.24 -5.81 2.43
C ASP A 44 -7.56 -5.48 3.12
N SER A 45 -7.65 -5.76 4.42
CA SER A 45 -8.84 -5.48 5.25
C SER A 45 -9.21 -4.00 5.30
N ALA A 46 -8.25 -3.09 5.14
CA ALA A 46 -8.45 -1.65 5.16
C ALA A 46 -8.75 -1.06 3.77
N CYS A 47 -8.60 -1.80 2.68
CA CYS A 47 -8.85 -1.32 1.32
C CYS A 47 -10.26 -1.58 0.80
N GLY A 48 -11.11 -2.22 1.61
CA GLY A 48 -12.51 -2.48 1.25
C GLY A 48 -13.35 -1.21 1.03
N SER A 49 -12.92 -0.06 1.57
CA SER A 49 -13.55 1.25 1.32
C SER A 49 -12.58 2.39 1.62
N LYS A 50 -12.88 3.59 1.10
CA LYS A 50 -12.14 4.81 1.44
C LYS A 50 -12.21 5.15 2.92
N ASP A 51 -13.35 4.88 3.56
CA ASP A 51 -13.53 5.10 5.00
C ASP A 51 -12.69 4.14 5.84
N ALA A 52 -12.64 2.85 5.46
CA ALA A 52 -11.77 1.88 6.12
C ALA A 52 -10.28 2.26 5.99
N ALA A 53 -9.87 2.70 4.80
CA ALA A 53 -8.51 3.16 4.55
C ALA A 53 -8.19 4.42 5.36
N ALA A 54 -9.13 5.37 5.42
CA ALA A 54 -9.01 6.58 6.21
C ALA A 54 -8.90 6.27 7.71
N ALA A 55 -9.71 5.35 8.23
CA ALA A 55 -9.70 4.95 9.63
C ALA A 55 -8.37 4.30 10.03
N ALA A 56 -7.77 3.51 9.14
CA ALA A 56 -6.46 2.91 9.38
C ALA A 56 -5.32 3.95 9.29
N LEU A 57 -5.39 4.87 8.33
CA LEU A 57 -4.31 5.80 8.04
C LEU A 57 -4.31 7.08 8.91
N ALA A 58 -5.49 7.59 9.28
CA ALA A 58 -5.65 8.80 10.09
C ALA A 58 -4.85 8.78 11.40
N PRO A 59 -4.88 7.73 12.24
CA PRO A 59 -4.08 7.71 13.47
C PRO A 59 -2.57 7.62 13.22
N MET A 60 -2.14 7.07 12.08
CA MET A 60 -0.72 7.03 11.70
C MET A 60 -0.24 8.44 11.34
N LEU A 61 -1.00 9.13 10.50
CA LEU A 61 -0.71 10.52 10.12
C LEU A 61 -0.77 11.46 11.32
N ALA A 62 -1.76 11.30 12.20
CA ALA A 62 -1.91 12.15 13.38
C ALA A 62 -0.69 12.04 14.34
N LYS A 63 -0.07 10.86 14.45
CA LYS A 63 1.17 10.68 15.23
C LYS A 63 2.34 11.47 14.67
N GLU A 64 2.35 11.70 13.36
CA GLU A 64 3.35 12.52 12.68
C GLU A 64 2.95 14.01 12.60
N GLY A 65 1.83 14.40 13.20
CA GLY A 65 1.31 15.77 13.13
C GLY A 65 0.55 16.10 11.84
N TRP A 66 0.23 15.08 11.02
CA TRP A 66 -0.53 15.22 9.80
C TRP A 66 -2.01 14.86 10.03
N THR A 67 -2.91 15.69 9.52
CA THR A 67 -4.34 15.45 9.47
C THR A 67 -4.73 14.95 8.09
N LEU A 68 -5.35 13.77 8.01
CA LEU A 68 -5.86 13.23 6.76
C LEU A 68 -6.99 14.13 6.21
N LEU A 69 -6.87 14.58 4.97
CA LEU A 69 -7.91 15.35 4.28
C LEU A 69 -8.84 14.46 3.48
N ALA A 70 -8.27 13.56 2.66
CA ALA A 70 -9.05 12.68 1.79
C ALA A 70 -8.22 11.51 1.27
N ILE A 71 -8.89 10.38 1.06
CA ILE A 71 -8.38 9.27 0.24
C ILE A 71 -8.65 9.57 -1.24
N VAL A 72 -7.58 9.71 -2.00
CA VAL A 72 -7.61 10.00 -3.44
C VAL A 72 -7.97 8.74 -4.21
N ALA A 73 -7.21 7.67 -3.99
CA ALA A 73 -7.38 6.39 -4.68
C ALA A 73 -6.95 5.23 -3.78
N ILE A 74 -7.56 4.08 -4.00
CA ILE A 74 -7.14 2.79 -3.45
C ILE A 74 -6.72 1.96 -4.65
N LEU A 75 -5.49 1.47 -4.63
CA LEU A 75 -4.90 0.61 -5.65
C LEU A 75 -4.76 -0.77 -5.01
N GLY A 76 -5.63 -1.70 -5.39
CA GLY A 76 -5.62 -3.10 -4.98
C GLY A 76 -5.67 -4.00 -6.20
#